data_AF-A0A2D5W6W5-F1
#
_entry.id   AF-A0A2D5W6W5-F1
#
_cell.length_a   1.000
_cell.length_b   1.000
_cell.length_c   1.000
_cell.angle_alpha   90.00
_cell.angle_beta   90.00
_cell.angle_gamma   90.00
#
_symmetry.space_group_name_H-M   'P 1'
#
loop_
_entity.id
_entity.type
_entity.pdbx_description
1 polymer ?
#
loop_
_entity_poly.entity_id
_entity_poly.type
_entity_poly.pdbx_seq_one_letter_code
_entity_poly.pdbx_strand_id
1 'polypeptide(L)'
;MILAASAALAPAQGIAKPMDVDTPPGIYLPDGLAQRAWASVGPTTQPSPALPAAPTPDRAAAWRLWGEQLASESAAQAALQPSSPAARRDLALFALDQGRALDAWSHLAACGGDPPILAALMPRLMPGTTAPAGPGGLVQPLPNDALLTPALPPRTPAARPGLLEWRSASLFGLRVGEATLALRVAVESTGVQVDVQHLSGGPASLRLLIPEPPGFEIRVEYVDWFRQDTLREPLALEIQPGDRVHTFFGRFLARPAGRPVGLPGHLPAGILQGGLHLVSSTGSSPQQQLEELSELQAAAAAIGPLLGIPIRASSQAPATASSAARPWSCTTVRFPPGAAGRRVLAYIASAIEARLLP
;
A
#
# COMPACT_ATOMS: atom_id res chain seq x y z
N MET A 1 -51.08 -2.78 21.51
CA MET A 1 -50.29 -1.54 21.65
C MET A 1 -48.86 -1.89 21.30
N ILE A 2 -48.41 -1.31 20.20
CA ILE A 2 -47.22 -1.63 19.39
C ILE A 2 -45.96 -1.16 20.10
N LEU A 3 -44.84 -1.88 19.92
CA LEU A 3 -43.52 -1.31 19.58
C LEU A 3 -42.62 -2.45 19.08
N ALA A 4 -42.78 -2.77 17.79
CA ALA A 4 -41.79 -3.51 17.04
C ALA A 4 -40.57 -2.60 16.82
N ALA A 5 -39.42 -3.01 17.35
CA ALA A 5 -38.15 -2.34 17.07
C ALA A 5 -37.78 -2.63 15.61
N SER A 6 -38.06 -1.66 14.74
CA SER A 6 -37.58 -1.63 13.37
C SER A 6 -36.07 -1.44 13.40
N ALA A 7 -35.32 -2.52 13.15
CA ALA A 7 -33.90 -2.45 12.86
C ALA A 7 -33.75 -1.79 11.48
N ALA A 8 -33.61 -0.47 11.47
CA ALA A 8 -33.23 0.26 10.28
C ALA A 8 -31.82 -0.20 9.87
N LEU A 9 -31.73 -0.97 8.80
CA LEU A 9 -30.51 -1.11 8.02
C LEU A 9 -30.03 0.31 7.69
N ALA A 10 -28.83 0.65 8.13
CA ALA A 10 -28.16 1.86 7.69
C ALA A 10 -28.06 1.84 6.14
N PRO A 11 -28.31 2.96 5.45
CA PRO A 11 -28.18 3.02 4.00
C PRO A 11 -26.73 2.70 3.59
N ALA A 12 -26.60 1.92 2.52
CA ALA A 12 -25.34 1.40 1.99
C ALA A 12 -24.31 2.52 1.76
N GLN A 13 -23.21 2.45 2.51
CA GLN A 13 -22.05 3.32 2.36
C GLN A 13 -21.27 2.91 1.10
N GLY A 14 -21.00 3.88 0.20
CA GLY A 14 -19.93 3.81 -0.80
C GLY A 14 -19.98 2.64 -1.81
N ILE A 15 -21.15 2.30 -2.34
CA ILE A 15 -21.24 1.30 -3.43
C ILE A 15 -20.52 1.87 -4.65
N ALA A 16 -19.41 1.24 -5.08
CA ALA A 16 -18.83 1.53 -6.39
C ALA A 16 -19.91 1.44 -7.47
N LYS A 17 -19.75 2.20 -8.57
CA LYS A 17 -20.65 2.05 -9.71
C LYS A 17 -20.75 0.57 -10.09
N PRO A 18 -21.96 0.03 -10.33
CA PRO A 18 -22.09 -1.31 -10.89
C PRO A 18 -21.22 -1.39 -12.15
N MET A 19 -20.61 -2.56 -12.39
CA MET A 19 -19.78 -2.76 -13.57
C MET A 19 -20.68 -2.84 -14.81
N ASP A 20 -21.13 -1.68 -15.25
CA ASP A 20 -21.98 -1.48 -16.41
C ASP A 20 -21.10 -1.24 -17.64
N VAL A 21 -21.42 -1.93 -18.72
CA VAL A 21 -20.69 -1.87 -20.00
C VAL A 21 -20.73 -0.46 -20.59
N ASP A 22 -21.76 0.31 -20.28
CA ASP A 22 -21.92 1.69 -20.75
C ASP A 22 -21.15 2.73 -19.89
N THR A 23 -20.43 2.28 -18.85
CA THR A 23 -19.64 3.19 -18.01
C THR A 23 -18.43 3.71 -18.79
N PRO A 24 -18.21 5.04 -18.85
CA PRO A 24 -17.09 5.59 -19.59
C PRO A 24 -15.75 5.17 -18.97
N PRO A 25 -14.70 4.96 -19.80
CA PRO A 25 -13.36 4.64 -19.31
C PRO A 25 -12.88 5.63 -18.26
N GLY A 26 -12.29 5.12 -17.19
CA GLY A 26 -11.91 5.95 -16.06
C GLY A 26 -11.72 5.16 -14.77
N ILE A 27 -11.27 5.88 -13.75
CA ILE A 27 -11.08 5.35 -12.40
C ILE A 27 -12.05 6.03 -11.46
N TYR A 28 -12.76 5.22 -10.69
CA TYR A 28 -13.79 5.62 -9.75
C TYR A 28 -13.35 5.20 -8.35
N LEU A 29 -13.07 6.20 -7.51
CA LEU A 29 -12.60 6.04 -6.15
C LEU A 29 -13.76 6.29 -5.18
N PRO A 30 -13.73 5.70 -3.96
CA PRO A 30 -14.68 6.05 -2.93
C PRO A 30 -14.47 7.51 -2.48
N ASP A 31 -15.53 8.14 -1.98
CA ASP A 31 -15.48 9.54 -1.51
C ASP A 31 -14.34 9.75 -0.51
N GLY A 32 -13.56 10.82 -0.70
CA GLY A 32 -12.41 11.12 0.15
C GLY A 32 -11.37 12.03 -0.51
N LEU A 33 -10.24 12.19 0.17
CA LEU A 33 -9.14 13.06 -0.30
C LEU A 33 -8.56 12.57 -1.64
N ALA A 34 -8.38 11.25 -1.80
CA ALA A 34 -7.86 10.67 -3.04
C ALA A 34 -8.82 10.88 -4.22
N GLN A 35 -10.13 10.73 -4.01
CA GLN A 35 -11.15 11.01 -5.03
C GLN A 35 -11.18 12.48 -5.44
N ARG A 36 -11.07 13.41 -4.46
CA ARG A 36 -10.99 14.85 -4.75
C ARG A 36 -9.74 15.23 -5.53
N ALA A 37 -8.59 14.67 -5.16
CA ALA A 37 -7.35 14.88 -5.92
C ALA A 37 -7.51 14.33 -7.34
N TRP A 38 -8.02 13.11 -7.49
CA TRP A 38 -8.21 12.48 -8.79
C TRP A 38 -9.17 13.24 -9.72
N ALA A 39 -10.17 13.95 -9.17
CA ALA A 39 -11.12 14.74 -9.94
C ALA A 39 -10.48 15.85 -10.80
N SER A 40 -9.25 16.27 -10.51
CA SER A 40 -8.50 17.22 -11.35
C SER A 40 -7.87 16.58 -12.59
N VAL A 41 -7.86 15.26 -12.70
CA VAL A 41 -7.30 14.52 -13.85
C VAL A 41 -8.39 14.33 -14.90
N GLY A 42 -8.26 15.06 -16.00
CA GLY A 42 -9.15 14.93 -17.17
C GLY A 42 -8.63 13.89 -18.17
N PRO A 43 -9.46 13.47 -19.14
CA PRO A 43 -9.08 12.45 -20.13
C PRO A 43 -7.88 12.84 -21.02
N THR A 44 -7.58 14.15 -21.11
CA THR A 44 -6.45 14.68 -21.89
C THR A 44 -5.23 15.01 -21.04
N THR A 45 -5.29 14.85 -19.71
CA THR A 45 -4.15 15.09 -18.81
C THR A 45 -3.01 14.17 -19.18
N GLN A 46 -1.88 14.76 -19.59
CA GLN A 46 -0.69 13.99 -19.91
C GLN A 46 0.04 13.60 -18.63
N PRO A 47 0.37 12.32 -18.44
CA PRO A 47 1.11 11.89 -17.26
C PRO A 47 2.53 12.47 -17.27
N SER A 48 3.04 12.78 -16.09
CA SER A 48 4.43 13.16 -15.93
C SER A 48 5.36 12.03 -16.40
N PRO A 49 6.36 12.30 -17.25
CA PRO A 49 7.26 11.28 -17.79
C PRO A 49 8.24 10.72 -16.74
N ALA A 50 8.34 11.35 -15.56
CA ALA A 50 9.43 11.15 -14.61
C ALA A 50 9.18 10.06 -13.55
N LEU A 51 8.40 9.02 -13.85
CA LEU A 51 8.27 7.90 -12.91
C LEU A 51 9.38 6.86 -13.13
N PRO A 52 10.11 6.46 -12.08
CA PRO A 52 11.08 5.38 -12.21
C PRO A 52 10.38 4.09 -12.68
N ALA A 53 10.95 3.46 -13.71
CA ALA A 53 10.51 2.15 -14.17
C ALA A 53 10.90 1.12 -13.09
N ALA A 54 9.91 0.43 -12.53
CA ALA A 54 10.05 -0.56 -11.44
C ALA A 54 10.58 0.00 -10.08
N PRO A 55 10.34 -0.71 -8.95
CA PRO A 55 10.95 -0.35 -7.67
C PRO A 55 12.48 -0.38 -7.78
N THR A 56 13.15 0.52 -7.03
CA THR A 56 14.60 0.61 -7.01
C THR A 56 15.17 -0.74 -6.52
N PRO A 57 15.99 -1.46 -7.30
CA PRO A 57 16.55 -2.74 -6.85
C PRO A 57 17.44 -2.58 -5.62
N ASP A 58 17.96 -1.37 -5.40
CA ASP A 58 18.68 -0.98 -4.19
C ASP A 58 17.73 -0.50 -3.08
N ARG A 59 17.33 -1.44 -2.22
CA ARG A 59 16.48 -1.16 -1.05
C ARG A 59 17.14 -0.22 -0.05
N ALA A 60 18.47 -0.26 0.08
CA ALA A 60 19.17 0.63 0.99
C ALA A 60 19.07 2.09 0.49
N ALA A 61 19.23 2.31 -0.81
CA ALA A 61 19.00 3.61 -1.42
C ALA A 61 17.55 4.09 -1.25
N ALA A 62 16.56 3.20 -1.36
CA ALA A 62 15.15 3.52 -1.16
C ALA A 62 14.88 4.06 0.26
N TRP A 63 15.47 3.46 1.29
CA TRP A 63 15.36 3.95 2.68
C TRP A 63 15.98 5.33 2.88
N ARG A 64 17.15 5.57 2.29
CA ARG A 64 17.80 6.89 2.36
C ARG A 64 16.92 7.96 1.72
N LEU A 65 16.45 7.72 0.49
CA LEU A 65 15.59 8.65 -0.23
C LEU A 65 14.28 8.90 0.53
N TRP A 66 13.66 7.85 1.07
CA TRP A 66 12.49 7.99 1.93
C TRP A 66 12.75 8.93 3.12
N GLY A 67 13.87 8.72 3.84
CA GLY A 67 14.23 9.54 4.99
C GLY A 67 14.44 11.02 4.62
N GLU A 68 15.13 11.28 3.51
CA GLU A 68 15.37 12.64 2.99
C GLU A 68 14.05 13.32 2.59
N GLN A 69 13.19 12.65 1.83
CA GLN A 69 11.91 13.21 1.39
C GLN A 69 10.95 13.45 2.57
N LEU A 70 10.88 12.51 3.51
CA LEU A 70 10.02 12.64 4.69
C LEU A 70 10.50 13.77 5.61
N ALA A 71 11.81 13.91 5.82
CA ALA A 71 12.37 15.03 6.58
C ALA A 71 12.05 16.38 5.93
N SER A 72 12.22 16.48 4.61
CA SER A 72 11.92 17.70 3.86
C SER A 72 10.43 18.06 3.92
N GLU A 73 9.53 17.10 3.70
CA GLU A 73 8.09 17.31 3.77
C GLU A 73 7.63 17.70 5.19
N SER A 74 8.19 17.06 6.22
CA SER A 74 7.85 17.37 7.60
C SER A 74 8.31 18.78 7.98
N ALA A 75 9.50 19.18 7.55
CA ALA A 75 10.01 20.54 7.75
C ALA A 75 9.16 21.59 7.00
N ALA A 76 8.77 21.31 5.76
CA ALA A 76 7.88 22.18 4.98
C ALA A 76 6.52 22.34 5.66
N GLN A 77 5.91 21.25 6.14
CA GLN A 77 4.64 21.28 6.87
C GLN A 77 4.75 22.07 8.17
N ALA A 78 5.84 21.90 8.94
CA ALA A 78 6.10 22.69 10.14
C ALA A 78 6.28 24.19 9.84
N ALA A 79 6.82 24.52 8.66
CA ALA A 79 6.97 25.88 8.16
C ALA A 79 5.72 26.43 7.42
N LEU A 80 4.60 25.69 7.41
CA LEU A 80 3.36 26.02 6.69
C LEU A 80 3.56 26.25 5.17
N GLN A 81 4.56 25.57 4.60
CA GLN A 81 4.82 25.59 3.17
C GLN A 81 3.97 24.53 2.46
N PRO A 82 3.59 24.75 1.18
CA PRO A 82 2.87 23.74 0.41
C PRO A 82 3.72 22.47 0.24
N SER A 83 3.08 21.31 0.31
CA SER A 83 3.74 20.02 0.05
C SER A 83 4.33 19.98 -1.36
N SER A 84 5.51 19.37 -1.49
CA SER A 84 6.13 19.09 -2.77
C SER A 84 5.46 17.88 -3.43
N PRO A 85 4.77 18.04 -4.58
CA PRO A 85 4.12 16.92 -5.26
C PRO A 85 5.11 15.83 -5.67
N ALA A 86 6.36 16.19 -5.99
CA ALA A 86 7.42 15.23 -6.33
C ALA A 86 7.87 14.42 -5.11
N ALA A 87 8.03 15.05 -3.94
CA ALA A 87 8.37 14.34 -2.71
C ALA A 87 7.27 13.37 -2.31
N ARG A 88 6.00 13.83 -2.37
CA ARG A 88 4.82 13.00 -2.09
C ARG A 88 4.68 11.84 -3.07
N ARG A 89 4.96 12.04 -4.35
CA ARG A 89 5.03 10.96 -5.35
C ARG A 89 6.05 9.89 -4.94
N ASP A 90 7.24 10.29 -4.54
CA ASP A 90 8.31 9.33 -4.18
C ASP A 90 7.97 8.57 -2.88
N LEU A 91 7.36 9.25 -1.90
CA LEU A 91 6.82 8.61 -0.71
C LEU A 91 5.68 7.63 -1.04
N ALA A 92 4.81 7.96 -2.01
CA ALA A 92 3.76 7.06 -2.47
C ALA A 92 4.32 5.78 -3.09
N LEU A 93 5.35 5.91 -3.95
CA LEU A 93 6.01 4.76 -4.57
C LEU A 93 6.72 3.88 -3.54
N PHE A 94 7.41 4.50 -2.58
CA PHE A 94 8.04 3.77 -1.47
C PHE A 94 7.01 3.02 -0.62
N ALA A 95 5.87 3.65 -0.31
CA ALA A 95 4.77 3.01 0.39
C ALA A 95 4.21 1.80 -0.40
N LEU A 96 4.04 1.92 -1.72
CA LEU A 96 3.59 0.82 -2.58
C LEU A 96 4.55 -0.37 -2.59
N ASP A 97 5.86 -0.11 -2.71
CA ASP A 97 6.89 -1.16 -2.68
C ASP A 97 6.86 -1.97 -1.36
N GLN A 98 6.47 -1.31 -0.28
CA GLN A 98 6.30 -1.93 1.04
C GLN A 98 4.91 -2.55 1.29
N GLY A 99 4.02 -2.53 0.30
CA GLY A 99 2.63 -3.00 0.45
C GLY A 99 1.75 -2.09 1.33
N ARG A 100 2.17 -0.85 1.58
CA ARG A 100 1.45 0.15 2.38
C ARG A 100 0.48 0.97 1.52
N ALA A 101 -0.48 0.30 0.90
CA ALA A 101 -1.43 0.90 -0.04
C ALA A 101 -2.15 2.15 0.52
N LEU A 102 -2.55 2.14 1.80
CA LEU A 102 -3.25 3.27 2.42
C LEU A 102 -2.36 4.51 2.54
N ASP A 103 -1.09 4.34 2.90
CA ASP A 103 -0.12 5.44 2.98
C ASP A 103 0.15 6.00 1.58
N ALA A 104 0.23 5.12 0.57
CA ALA A 104 0.38 5.53 -0.82
C ALA A 104 -0.80 6.38 -1.32
N TRP A 105 -2.04 6.03 -0.97
CA TRP A 105 -3.21 6.84 -1.29
C TRP A 105 -3.20 8.21 -0.61
N SER A 106 -2.77 8.28 0.65
CA SER A 106 -2.64 9.54 1.37
C SER A 106 -1.62 10.46 0.69
N HIS A 107 -0.48 9.92 0.28
CA HIS A 107 0.52 10.69 -0.48
C HIS A 107 0.05 11.09 -1.86
N LEU A 108 -0.66 10.22 -2.60
CA LEU A 108 -1.31 10.59 -3.86
C LEU A 108 -2.28 11.75 -3.65
N ALA A 109 -3.11 11.72 -2.60
CA ALA A 109 -4.05 12.80 -2.33
C ALA A 109 -3.33 14.13 -2.04
N ALA A 110 -2.16 14.09 -1.40
CA ALA A 110 -1.32 15.27 -1.17
C ALA A 110 -0.68 15.82 -2.46
N CYS A 111 -0.63 15.05 -3.55
CA CYS A 111 -0.25 15.54 -4.88
C CYS A 111 -1.40 16.28 -5.61
N GLY A 112 -2.53 16.56 -4.96
CA GLY A 112 -3.74 17.14 -5.58
C GLY A 112 -3.54 18.42 -6.41
N GLY A 113 -2.46 19.16 -6.19
CA GLY A 113 -2.09 20.34 -6.99
C GLY A 113 -1.39 20.05 -8.33
N ASP A 114 -1.08 18.80 -8.64
CA ASP A 114 -0.31 18.40 -9.83
C ASP A 114 -0.99 17.21 -10.57
N PRO A 115 -1.96 17.50 -11.47
CA PRO A 115 -2.67 16.45 -12.21
C PRO A 115 -1.76 15.53 -13.04
N PRO A 116 -0.69 16.00 -13.72
CA PRO A 116 0.28 15.12 -14.37
C PRO A 116 0.92 14.07 -13.46
N ILE A 117 1.28 14.43 -12.22
CA ILE A 117 1.82 13.47 -11.24
C ILE A 117 0.74 12.46 -10.81
N LEU A 118 -0.47 12.91 -10.53
CA LEU A 118 -1.59 12.03 -10.20
C LEU A 118 -1.86 11.01 -11.31
N ALA A 119 -1.92 11.48 -12.56
CA ALA A 119 -2.12 10.66 -13.75
C ALA A 119 -0.99 9.62 -13.92
N ALA A 120 0.25 10.02 -13.64
CA ALA A 120 1.39 9.12 -13.71
C ALA A 120 1.34 8.04 -12.63
N LEU A 121 1.00 8.40 -11.38
CA LEU A 121 0.98 7.47 -10.24
C LEU A 121 -0.15 6.44 -10.33
N MET A 122 -1.27 6.82 -10.94
CA MET A 122 -2.50 6.03 -10.83
C MET A 122 -2.37 4.57 -11.30
N PRO A 123 -1.70 4.23 -12.43
CA PRO A 123 -1.48 2.83 -12.82
C PRO A 123 -0.75 1.97 -11.78
N ARG A 124 0.07 2.59 -10.91
CA ARG A 124 0.78 1.90 -9.81
C ARG A 124 -0.14 1.51 -8.66
N LEU A 125 -1.29 2.19 -8.52
CA LEU A 125 -2.32 1.88 -7.53
C LEU A 125 -3.44 1.03 -8.16
N MET A 126 -3.91 1.40 -9.35
CA MET A 126 -5.00 0.75 -10.08
C MET A 126 -4.65 0.75 -11.58
N PRO A 127 -4.37 -0.42 -12.20
CA PRO A 127 -4.56 -1.79 -11.69
C PRO A 127 -3.36 -2.35 -10.91
N GLY A 128 -2.38 -1.51 -10.54
CA GLY A 128 -1.20 -1.95 -9.78
C GLY A 128 -0.14 -2.57 -10.68
N THR A 129 0.28 -1.84 -11.71
CA THR A 129 1.27 -2.27 -12.70
C THR A 129 2.36 -1.22 -12.87
N THR A 130 3.54 -1.66 -13.29
CA THR A 130 4.66 -0.78 -13.61
C THR A 130 4.61 -0.24 -15.03
N ALA A 131 3.61 -0.64 -15.83
CA ALA A 131 3.42 -0.17 -17.19
C ALA A 131 3.20 1.35 -17.21
N PRO A 132 3.61 2.03 -18.31
CA PRO A 132 3.45 3.47 -18.42
C PRO A 132 1.97 3.91 -18.36
N ALA A 133 1.75 5.09 -17.80
CA ALA A 133 0.48 5.79 -17.91
C ALA A 133 0.30 6.35 -19.33
N GLY A 134 -0.92 6.30 -19.83
CA GLY A 134 -1.40 7.07 -20.98
C GLY A 134 -2.16 8.32 -20.53
N PRO A 135 -2.76 9.05 -21.48
CA PRO A 135 -3.59 10.21 -21.19
C PRO A 135 -4.73 9.89 -20.20
N GLY A 136 -5.04 10.83 -19.32
CA GLY A 136 -6.03 10.66 -18.25
C GLY A 136 -5.60 9.70 -17.14
N GLY A 137 -4.33 9.28 -17.12
CA GLY A 137 -3.77 8.39 -16.11
C GLY A 137 -4.30 6.95 -16.17
N LEU A 138 -4.94 6.57 -17.28
CA LEU A 138 -5.20 5.18 -17.59
C LEU A 138 -3.91 4.49 -18.00
N VAL A 139 -3.73 3.23 -17.63
CA VAL A 139 -2.57 2.45 -18.07
C VAL A 139 -2.60 2.26 -19.58
N GLN A 140 -1.43 2.30 -20.23
CA GLN A 140 -1.30 1.88 -21.62
C GLN A 140 -1.68 0.40 -21.80
N PRO A 141 -2.07 -0.04 -23.01
CA PRO A 141 -2.44 -1.44 -23.25
C PRO A 141 -1.39 -2.41 -22.75
N LEU A 142 -1.84 -3.40 -21.98
CA LEU A 142 -1.00 -4.43 -21.40
C LEU A 142 -0.96 -5.66 -22.32
N PRO A 143 0.15 -6.41 -22.36
CA PRO A 143 0.19 -7.69 -23.05
C PRO A 143 -0.66 -8.73 -22.31
N ASN A 144 -0.97 -9.84 -22.98
CA ASN A 144 -1.48 -11.03 -22.33
C ASN A 144 -0.52 -11.51 -21.21
N ASP A 145 -1.10 -12.13 -20.19
CA ASP A 145 -0.43 -12.62 -18.98
C ASP A 145 0.22 -11.54 -18.10
N ALA A 146 -0.15 -10.26 -18.34
CA ALA A 146 0.25 -9.15 -17.50
C ALA A 146 -0.17 -9.38 -16.04
N LEU A 147 0.74 -9.07 -15.12
CA LEU A 147 0.49 -9.16 -13.69
C LEU A 147 -0.16 -7.87 -13.20
N LEU A 148 -1.31 -8.01 -12.56
CA LEU A 148 -2.01 -6.95 -11.86
C LEU A 148 -1.85 -7.16 -10.35
N THR A 149 -1.36 -6.13 -9.65
CA THR A 149 -1.27 -6.13 -8.18
C THR A 149 -1.98 -4.89 -7.62
N PRO A 150 -3.32 -4.79 -7.79
CA PRO A 150 -4.03 -3.56 -7.46
C PRO A 150 -3.93 -3.25 -5.97
N ALA A 151 -3.83 -1.98 -5.63
CA ALA A 151 -3.86 -1.49 -4.27
C ALA A 151 -5.27 -1.62 -3.68
N LEU A 152 -5.36 -1.79 -2.35
CA LEU A 152 -6.66 -1.68 -1.67
C LEU A 152 -7.24 -0.27 -1.87
N PRO A 153 -8.56 -0.12 -2.02
CA PRO A 153 -9.19 1.19 -2.14
C PRO A 153 -8.84 2.13 -0.97
N PRO A 154 -8.76 3.45 -1.21
CA PRO A 154 -8.51 4.42 -0.14
C PRO A 154 -9.64 4.40 0.88
N ARG A 155 -9.33 4.74 2.14
CA ARG A 155 -10.33 4.85 3.21
C ARG A 155 -11.30 5.99 2.94
N THR A 156 -12.54 5.85 3.40
CA THR A 156 -13.49 6.96 3.38
C THR A 156 -13.33 7.83 4.64
N PRO A 157 -13.82 9.08 4.64
CA PRO A 157 -13.84 9.92 5.83
C PRO A 157 -14.59 9.32 7.03
N ALA A 158 -15.51 8.38 6.80
CA ALA A 158 -16.27 7.72 7.86
C ALA A 158 -15.50 6.58 8.55
N ALA A 159 -14.33 6.21 8.03
CA ALA A 159 -13.51 5.13 8.54
C ALA A 159 -13.05 5.39 9.98
N ARG A 160 -13.28 4.43 10.88
CA ARG A 160 -12.73 4.47 12.23
C ARG A 160 -11.32 3.87 12.26
N PRO A 161 -10.34 4.50 12.94
CA PRO A 161 -9.02 3.92 13.11
C PRO A 161 -9.09 2.50 13.71
N GLY A 162 -8.31 1.58 13.15
CA GLY A 162 -8.21 0.20 13.64
C GLY A 162 -9.39 -0.72 13.26
N LEU A 163 -10.44 -0.21 12.63
CA LEU A 163 -11.56 -1.03 12.13
C LEU A 163 -11.44 -1.25 10.63
N LEU A 164 -11.89 -2.44 10.21
CA LEU A 164 -12.05 -2.76 8.80
C LEU A 164 -13.29 -2.04 8.26
N GLU A 165 -13.09 -1.26 7.21
CA GLU A 165 -14.14 -0.52 6.51
C GLU A 165 -14.45 -1.17 5.16
N TRP A 166 -15.74 -1.29 4.84
CA TRP A 166 -16.19 -1.69 3.50
C TRP A 166 -16.04 -0.54 2.52
N ARG A 167 -15.41 -0.82 1.39
CA ARG A 167 -15.10 0.20 0.38
C ARG A 167 -14.65 -0.47 -0.90
N SER A 168 -14.88 0.21 -2.02
CA SER A 168 -14.48 -0.29 -3.33
C SER A 168 -13.98 0.81 -4.24
N ALA A 169 -13.08 0.45 -5.16
CA ALA A 169 -12.64 1.28 -6.27
C ALA A 169 -12.77 0.48 -7.58
N SER A 170 -13.08 1.17 -8.67
CA SER A 170 -13.27 0.55 -9.99
C SER A 170 -12.44 1.25 -11.05
N LEU A 171 -11.96 0.48 -12.01
CA LEU A 171 -11.27 0.91 -13.23
C LEU A 171 -12.05 0.36 -14.43
N PHE A 172 -12.41 1.23 -15.36
CA PHE A 172 -13.06 0.87 -16.62
C PHE A 172 -12.16 1.24 -17.79
N GLY A 173 -12.17 0.43 -18.84
CA GLY A 173 -11.35 0.64 -20.03
C GLY A 173 -9.93 0.10 -19.91
N LEU A 174 -9.68 -0.85 -19.00
CA LEU A 174 -8.39 -1.53 -18.89
C LEU A 174 -8.17 -2.39 -20.14
N ARG A 175 -7.13 -2.12 -20.91
CA ARG A 175 -6.82 -2.91 -22.12
C ARG A 175 -5.75 -3.96 -21.83
N VAL A 176 -6.08 -5.23 -22.09
CA VAL A 176 -5.17 -6.38 -21.95
C VAL A 176 -5.28 -7.21 -23.22
N GLY A 177 -4.19 -7.37 -23.96
CA GLY A 177 -4.23 -7.95 -25.31
C GLY A 177 -5.25 -7.21 -26.18
N GLU A 178 -6.20 -7.96 -26.74
CA GLU A 178 -7.28 -7.43 -27.57
C GLU A 178 -8.56 -7.10 -26.76
N ALA A 179 -8.60 -7.39 -25.46
CA ALA A 179 -9.78 -7.16 -24.61
C ALA A 179 -9.76 -5.78 -23.96
N THR A 180 -10.97 -5.24 -23.75
CA THR A 180 -11.24 -4.12 -22.85
C THR A 180 -12.02 -4.63 -21.65
N LEU A 181 -11.49 -4.39 -20.46
CA LEU A 181 -11.96 -4.94 -19.20
C LEU A 181 -12.39 -3.84 -18.23
N ALA A 182 -13.27 -4.20 -17.30
CA ALA A 182 -13.47 -3.50 -16.04
C ALA A 182 -12.85 -4.31 -14.90
N LEU A 183 -12.26 -3.61 -13.94
CA LEU A 183 -11.67 -4.16 -12.72
C LEU A 183 -12.30 -3.44 -11.52
N ARG A 184 -12.79 -4.19 -10.54
CA ARG A 184 -13.25 -3.63 -9.26
C ARG A 184 -12.51 -4.30 -8.13
N VAL A 185 -12.01 -3.52 -7.17
CA VAL A 185 -11.40 -4.02 -5.94
C VAL A 185 -12.27 -3.57 -4.78
N ALA A 186 -12.69 -4.50 -3.94
CA ALA A 186 -13.53 -4.26 -2.78
C ALA A 186 -12.96 -4.89 -1.52
N VAL A 187 -13.02 -4.15 -0.42
CA VAL A 187 -12.79 -4.69 0.93
C VAL A 187 -14.15 -5.03 1.50
N GLU A 188 -14.35 -6.30 1.81
CA GLU A 188 -15.58 -6.85 2.37
C GLU A 188 -15.37 -7.25 3.84
N SER A 189 -16.44 -7.62 4.55
CA SER A 189 -16.38 -7.98 5.97
C SER A 189 -15.43 -9.13 6.31
N THR A 190 -15.21 -10.06 5.39
CA THR A 190 -14.46 -11.31 5.62
C THR A 190 -13.28 -11.51 4.67
N GLY A 191 -13.12 -10.60 3.70
CA GLY A 191 -12.15 -10.80 2.64
C GLY A 191 -11.97 -9.57 1.75
N VAL A 192 -11.09 -9.73 0.77
CA VAL A 192 -10.95 -8.79 -0.34
C VAL A 192 -11.50 -9.48 -1.58
N GLN A 193 -12.35 -8.77 -2.31
CA GLN A 193 -12.92 -9.21 -3.56
C GLN A 193 -12.31 -8.39 -4.70
N VAL A 194 -11.90 -9.06 -5.77
CA VAL A 194 -11.47 -8.42 -7.01
C VAL A 194 -12.28 -9.01 -8.15
N ASP A 195 -13.10 -8.17 -8.78
CA ASP A 195 -13.97 -8.56 -9.89
C ASP A 195 -13.33 -8.10 -11.20
N VAL A 196 -13.34 -8.97 -12.20
CA VAL A 196 -12.90 -8.70 -13.57
C VAL A 196 -14.03 -9.01 -14.53
N GLN A 197 -14.39 -8.06 -15.39
CA GLN A 197 -15.42 -8.23 -16.39
C GLN A 197 -14.89 -7.87 -17.77
N HIS A 198 -15.20 -8.71 -18.74
CA HIS A 198 -15.00 -8.40 -20.15
C HIS A 198 -16.07 -7.41 -20.62
N LEU A 199 -15.65 -6.28 -21.18
CA LEU A 199 -16.56 -5.26 -21.73
C LEU A 199 -16.67 -5.39 -23.26
N SER A 200 -15.53 -5.52 -23.96
CA SER A 200 -15.49 -5.61 -25.42
C SER A 200 -14.14 -6.12 -25.92
N GLY A 201 -14.04 -6.42 -27.23
CA GLY A 201 -12.80 -6.85 -27.87
C GLY A 201 -12.68 -8.37 -28.04
N GLY A 202 -11.44 -8.85 -28.15
CA GLY A 202 -11.11 -10.27 -28.25
C GLY A 202 -10.87 -10.93 -26.88
N PRO A 203 -10.44 -12.20 -26.86
CA PRO A 203 -10.04 -12.86 -25.61
C PRO A 203 -8.76 -12.25 -25.03
N ALA A 204 -8.59 -12.41 -23.72
CA ALA A 204 -7.37 -12.00 -23.02
C ALA A 204 -7.00 -12.98 -21.91
N SER A 205 -5.71 -13.00 -21.54
CA SER A 205 -5.23 -13.64 -20.33
C SER A 205 -4.53 -12.62 -19.43
N LEU A 206 -4.68 -12.77 -18.12
CA LEU A 206 -4.00 -11.94 -17.11
C LEU A 206 -3.67 -12.76 -15.88
N ARG A 207 -2.80 -12.19 -15.03
CA ARG A 207 -2.52 -12.73 -13.69
C ARG A 207 -2.84 -11.69 -12.65
N LEU A 208 -3.43 -12.10 -11.53
CA LEU A 208 -3.87 -11.20 -10.49
C LEU A 208 -3.36 -11.64 -9.12
N LEU A 209 -2.76 -10.71 -8.37
CA LEU A 209 -2.46 -10.91 -6.96
C LEU A 209 -3.47 -10.13 -6.12
N ILE A 210 -4.24 -10.83 -5.29
CA ILE A 210 -5.23 -10.20 -4.41
C ILE A 210 -4.49 -9.33 -3.39
N PRO A 211 -4.85 -8.06 -3.19
CA PRO A 211 -4.20 -7.25 -2.17
C PRO A 211 -4.58 -7.68 -0.75
N GLU A 212 -3.64 -7.56 0.19
CA GLU A 212 -3.85 -7.96 1.59
C GLU A 212 -4.04 -6.73 2.51
N PRO A 213 -5.12 -6.67 3.31
CA PRO A 213 -5.33 -5.58 4.26
C PRO A 213 -4.29 -5.50 5.38
N PRO A 214 -3.83 -4.30 5.77
CA PRO A 214 -2.93 -4.14 6.91
C PRO A 214 -3.51 -4.73 8.19
N GLY A 215 -2.72 -5.55 8.89
CA GLY A 215 -3.15 -6.21 10.13
C GLY A 215 -3.99 -7.47 9.91
N PHE A 216 -4.24 -7.85 8.66
CA PHE A 216 -4.90 -9.09 8.28
C PHE A 216 -3.95 -9.97 7.47
N GLU A 217 -4.27 -11.24 7.37
CA GLU A 217 -3.58 -12.18 6.51
C GLU A 217 -4.57 -13.00 5.71
N ILE A 218 -4.34 -13.11 4.40
CA ILE A 218 -5.15 -13.98 3.55
C ILE A 218 -4.79 -15.44 3.85
N ARG A 219 -5.81 -16.24 4.14
CA ARG A 219 -5.67 -17.65 4.52
C ARG A 219 -6.28 -18.60 3.49
N VAL A 220 -7.20 -18.11 2.67
CA VAL A 220 -7.84 -18.88 1.60
C VAL A 220 -8.09 -17.95 0.43
N GLU A 221 -7.75 -18.39 -0.77
CA GLU A 221 -8.02 -17.68 -2.02
C GLU A 221 -8.98 -18.52 -2.88
N TYR A 222 -9.87 -17.82 -3.58
CA TYR A 222 -10.84 -18.41 -4.50
C TYR A 222 -10.80 -17.68 -5.84
N VAL A 223 -11.04 -18.41 -6.92
CA VAL A 223 -11.36 -17.88 -8.25
C VAL A 223 -12.70 -18.47 -8.65
N ASP A 224 -13.70 -17.63 -8.90
CA ASP A 224 -15.08 -18.04 -9.19
C ASP A 224 -15.64 -19.06 -8.17
N TRP A 225 -15.31 -18.83 -6.90
CA TRP A 225 -15.68 -19.68 -5.76
C TRP A 225 -15.00 -21.05 -5.72
N PHE A 226 -14.06 -21.33 -6.62
CA PHE A 226 -13.16 -22.49 -6.54
C PHE A 226 -11.94 -22.14 -5.71
N ARG A 227 -11.74 -22.87 -4.61
CA ARG A 227 -10.61 -22.71 -3.72
C ARG A 227 -9.30 -23.01 -4.47
N GLN A 228 -8.30 -22.18 -4.23
CA GLN A 228 -6.95 -22.34 -4.76
C GLN A 228 -6.05 -23.07 -3.76
N ASP A 229 -5.08 -23.82 -4.28
CA ASP A 229 -4.13 -24.60 -3.48
C ASP A 229 -2.94 -23.76 -2.99
N THR A 230 -2.55 -22.78 -3.79
CA THR A 230 -1.50 -21.82 -3.43
C THR A 230 -2.11 -20.59 -2.78
N LEU A 231 -1.32 -19.89 -1.98
CA LEU A 231 -1.70 -18.65 -1.31
C LEU A 231 -0.70 -17.58 -1.68
N ARG A 232 -1.19 -16.38 -1.98
CA ARG A 232 -0.34 -15.21 -2.25
C ARG A 232 0.51 -15.37 -3.50
N GLU A 233 0.11 -16.25 -4.41
CA GLU A 233 0.72 -16.37 -5.73
C GLU A 233 -0.18 -15.71 -6.79
N PRO A 234 0.38 -15.19 -7.88
CA PRO A 234 -0.44 -14.66 -8.97
C PRO A 234 -1.38 -15.71 -9.54
N LEU A 235 -2.69 -15.42 -9.49
CA LEU A 235 -3.75 -16.28 -9.98
C LEU A 235 -4.01 -15.96 -11.46
N ALA A 236 -3.94 -16.96 -12.33
CA ALA A 236 -4.20 -16.79 -13.75
C ALA A 236 -5.71 -16.73 -14.03
N LEU A 237 -6.09 -15.91 -15.01
CA LEU A 237 -7.45 -15.84 -15.55
C LEU A 237 -7.37 -15.70 -17.07
N GLU A 238 -8.08 -16.58 -17.76
CA GLU A 238 -8.44 -16.44 -19.15
C GLU A 238 -9.87 -15.91 -19.22
N ILE A 239 -10.11 -14.91 -20.06
CA ILE A 239 -11.44 -14.30 -20.21
C ILE A 239 -11.80 -14.23 -21.69
N GLN A 240 -13.02 -14.69 -22.00
CA GLN A 240 -13.58 -14.74 -23.34
C GLN A 240 -14.69 -13.69 -23.50
N PRO A 241 -14.97 -13.24 -24.74
CA PRO A 241 -16.12 -12.40 -25.02
C PRO A 241 -17.44 -13.06 -24.60
N GLY A 242 -18.24 -12.37 -23.79
CA GLY A 242 -19.52 -12.85 -23.29
C GLY A 242 -19.44 -13.61 -21.97
N ASP A 243 -18.24 -13.77 -21.39
CA ASP A 243 -18.10 -14.34 -20.05
C ASP A 243 -18.80 -13.48 -18.99
N ARG A 244 -19.26 -14.18 -17.94
CA ARG A 244 -19.75 -13.53 -16.72
C ARG A 244 -18.60 -12.81 -16.00
N VAL A 245 -18.94 -11.97 -15.01
CA VAL A 245 -17.93 -11.39 -14.12
C VAL A 245 -17.17 -12.52 -13.40
N HIS A 246 -15.85 -12.47 -13.48
CA HIS A 246 -14.96 -13.36 -12.73
C HIS A 246 -14.60 -12.72 -11.39
N THR A 247 -14.59 -13.52 -10.33
CA THR A 247 -14.39 -13.04 -8.97
C THR A 247 -13.21 -13.74 -8.32
N PHE A 248 -12.18 -12.97 -7.98
CA PHE A 248 -11.10 -13.39 -7.10
C PHE A 248 -11.46 -12.99 -5.67
N PHE A 249 -11.49 -13.94 -4.74
CA PHE A 249 -11.82 -13.66 -3.35
C PHE A 249 -10.75 -14.18 -2.40
N GLY A 250 -10.13 -13.27 -1.65
CA GLY A 250 -9.17 -13.61 -0.60
C GLY A 250 -9.81 -13.48 0.77
N ARG A 251 -10.13 -14.62 1.41
CA ARG A 251 -10.63 -14.63 2.78
C ARG A 251 -9.47 -14.38 3.74
N PHE A 252 -9.59 -13.38 4.59
CA PHE A 252 -8.56 -13.05 5.56
C PHE A 252 -8.97 -13.36 7.00
N LEU A 253 -7.97 -13.42 7.88
CA LEU A 253 -8.14 -13.37 9.32
C LEU A 253 -7.32 -12.23 9.90
N ALA A 254 -7.75 -11.69 11.04
CA ALA A 254 -6.94 -10.76 11.80
C ALA A 254 -5.63 -11.46 12.18
N ARG A 255 -4.50 -10.81 11.93
CA ARG A 255 -3.22 -11.30 12.41
C ARG A 255 -3.23 -11.25 13.94
N PRO A 256 -2.68 -12.25 14.63
CA PRO A 256 -2.48 -12.15 16.08
C PRO A 256 -1.74 -10.86 16.39
N ALA A 257 -2.33 -10.00 17.20
CA ALA A 257 -1.75 -8.72 17.58
C ALA A 257 -0.55 -8.96 18.50
N GLY A 258 0.59 -9.33 17.92
CA GLY A 258 1.83 -9.49 18.68
C GLY A 258 2.51 -8.15 18.96
N ARG A 259 1.98 -7.03 18.45
CA ARG A 259 2.67 -5.73 18.42
C ARG A 259 1.68 -4.57 18.56
N PRO A 260 2.04 -3.51 19.31
CA PRO A 260 1.17 -2.36 19.50
C PRO A 260 0.85 -1.68 18.17
N VAL A 261 -0.43 -1.39 17.96
CA VAL A 261 -1.01 -0.88 16.70
C VAL A 261 -1.02 0.67 16.65
N GLY A 262 -0.37 1.33 17.61
CA GLY A 262 -0.23 2.78 17.65
C GLY A 262 1.10 3.18 18.25
N LEU A 263 1.71 4.22 17.70
CA LEU A 263 2.82 4.87 18.39
C LEU A 263 2.28 5.55 19.65
N PRO A 264 2.86 5.31 20.82
CA PRO A 264 2.56 6.13 21.99
C PRO A 264 2.89 7.60 21.65
N GLY A 265 2.10 8.54 22.18
CA GLY A 265 2.30 9.98 21.92
C GLY A 265 3.73 10.45 22.25
N HIS A 266 4.40 9.75 23.16
CA HIS A 266 5.80 9.91 23.51
C HIS A 266 6.54 8.58 23.41
N LEU A 267 7.81 8.63 22.99
CA LEU A 267 8.68 7.46 23.03
C LEU A 267 9.03 7.11 24.49
N PRO A 268 9.11 5.82 24.86
CA PRO A 268 9.57 5.40 26.18
C PRO A 268 10.94 6.00 26.53
N ALA A 269 11.14 6.38 27.80
CA ALA A 269 12.40 6.98 28.27
C ALA A 269 13.63 6.14 27.95
N GLY A 270 13.52 4.80 28.00
CA GLY A 270 14.60 3.89 27.63
C GLY A 270 15.01 3.98 26.16
N ILE A 271 14.08 4.29 25.24
CA ILE A 271 14.39 4.54 23.82
C ILE A 271 15.01 5.93 23.66
N LEU A 272 14.46 6.94 24.32
CA LEU A 272 14.98 8.32 24.24
C LEU A 272 16.43 8.42 24.76
N GLN A 273 16.75 7.71 25.84
CA GLN A 273 18.05 7.81 26.50
C GLN A 273 19.06 6.77 26.01
N GLY A 274 18.61 5.54 25.75
CA GLY A 274 19.47 4.42 25.34
C GLY A 274 19.49 4.16 23.83
N GLY A 275 18.59 4.78 23.07
CA GLY A 275 18.42 4.51 21.64
C GLY A 275 17.79 3.16 21.33
N LEU A 276 17.80 2.83 20.04
CA LEU A 276 17.25 1.59 19.48
C LEU A 276 18.34 0.80 18.76
N HIS A 277 18.36 -0.51 18.97
CA HIS A 277 19.22 -1.43 18.23
C HIS A 277 18.37 -2.44 17.47
N LEU A 278 18.42 -2.38 16.13
CA LEU A 278 17.77 -3.32 15.24
C LEU A 278 18.70 -4.53 15.03
N VAL A 279 18.21 -5.72 15.30
CA VAL A 279 19.00 -6.95 15.18
C VAL A 279 18.38 -7.85 14.14
N SER A 280 19.12 -8.17 13.09
CA SER A 280 18.71 -9.18 12.11
C SER A 280 18.77 -10.57 12.74
N SER A 281 17.73 -11.40 12.55
CA SER A 281 17.73 -12.78 13.03
C SER A 281 18.62 -13.67 12.16
N THR A 282 19.19 -14.70 12.77
CA THR A 282 19.93 -15.75 12.06
C THR A 282 18.95 -16.75 11.45
N GLY A 283 19.17 -17.16 10.19
CA GLY A 283 18.33 -18.16 9.52
C GLY A 283 18.31 -18.12 7.99
N SER A 284 18.75 -17.01 7.38
CA SER A 284 18.83 -16.83 5.93
C SER A 284 20.18 -17.31 5.37
N SER A 285 20.30 -17.45 4.05
CA SER A 285 21.61 -17.70 3.41
C SER A 285 22.57 -16.52 3.68
N PRO A 286 23.90 -16.71 3.66
CA PRO A 286 24.85 -15.63 3.96
C PRO A 286 24.66 -14.36 3.10
N GLN A 287 24.32 -14.54 1.83
CA GLN A 287 24.03 -13.45 0.91
C GLN A 287 22.74 -12.70 1.28
N GLN A 288 21.65 -13.43 1.55
CA GLN A 288 20.40 -12.83 2.01
C GLN A 288 20.59 -12.08 3.33
N GLN A 289 21.41 -12.63 4.23
CA GLN A 289 21.68 -12.02 5.53
C GLN A 289 22.45 -10.70 5.39
N LEU A 290 23.37 -10.59 4.42
CA LEU A 290 24.08 -9.36 4.10
C LEU A 290 23.14 -8.29 3.50
N GLU A 291 22.26 -8.70 2.58
CA GLU A 291 21.25 -7.80 2.00
C GLU A 291 20.26 -7.29 3.07
N GLU A 292 19.76 -8.18 3.93
CA GLU A 292 18.86 -7.83 5.04
C GLU A 292 19.54 -6.89 6.05
N LEU A 293 20.82 -7.13 6.36
CA LEU A 293 21.59 -6.26 7.24
C LEU A 293 21.81 -4.88 6.61
N SER A 294 22.15 -4.82 5.32
CA SER A 294 22.32 -3.56 4.59
C SER A 294 21.02 -2.74 4.57
N GLU A 295 19.88 -3.38 4.31
CA GLU A 295 18.56 -2.75 4.37
C GLU A 295 18.25 -2.22 5.78
N LEU A 296 18.52 -3.01 6.83
CA LEU A 296 18.31 -2.58 8.22
C LEU A 296 19.22 -1.42 8.63
N GLN A 297 20.46 -1.38 8.16
CA GLN A 297 21.39 -0.29 8.40
C GLN A 297 20.93 1.01 7.73
N ALA A 298 20.45 0.93 6.49
CA ALA A 298 19.89 2.07 5.78
C ALA A 298 18.60 2.58 6.45
N ALA A 299 17.71 1.67 6.85
CA ALA A 299 16.52 2.02 7.61
C ALA A 299 16.87 2.70 8.95
N ALA A 300 17.83 2.16 9.70
CA ALA A 300 18.32 2.77 10.95
C ALA A 300 18.86 4.19 10.73
N ALA A 301 19.66 4.38 9.67
CA ALA A 301 20.22 5.68 9.32
C ALA A 301 19.16 6.71 8.91
N ALA A 302 18.09 6.28 8.24
CA ALA A 302 16.96 7.14 7.87
C ALA A 302 16.07 7.48 9.07
N ILE A 303 15.75 6.49 9.92
CA ILE A 303 14.80 6.66 11.03
C ILE A 303 15.41 7.48 12.19
N GLY A 304 16.69 7.29 12.51
CA GLY A 304 17.33 7.92 13.67
C GLY A 304 17.16 9.45 13.71
N PRO A 305 17.54 10.17 12.64
CA PRO A 305 17.35 11.62 12.55
C PRO A 305 15.89 12.06 12.66
N LEU A 306 14.97 11.34 12.00
CA LEU A 306 13.53 11.65 12.00
C LEU A 306 12.90 11.58 13.41
N LEU A 307 13.39 10.66 14.25
CA LEU A 307 12.91 10.47 15.61
C LEU A 307 13.76 11.20 16.67
N GLY A 308 14.90 11.78 16.28
CA GLY A 308 15.84 12.42 17.20
C GLY A 308 16.49 11.44 18.20
N ILE A 309 16.64 10.16 17.84
CA ILE A 309 17.23 9.12 18.71
C ILE A 309 18.34 8.36 17.98
N PRO A 310 19.36 7.86 18.71
CA PRO A 310 20.38 7.02 18.11
C PRO A 310 19.78 5.65 17.77
N ILE A 311 19.89 5.24 16.49
CA ILE A 311 19.48 3.92 16.01
C ILE A 311 20.68 3.25 15.35
N ARG A 312 20.90 1.98 15.70
CA ARG A 312 21.95 1.15 15.10
C ARG A 312 21.34 -0.15 14.59
N ALA A 313 21.98 -0.77 13.60
CA ALA A 313 21.60 -2.08 13.13
C ALA A 313 22.82 -3.01 13.06
N SER A 314 22.65 -4.27 13.46
CA SER A 314 23.69 -5.29 13.38
C SER A 314 23.10 -6.71 13.30
N SER A 315 23.96 -7.70 13.08
CA SER A 315 23.61 -9.13 13.13
C SER A 315 23.63 -9.71 14.55
N GLN A 316 24.11 -8.96 15.55
CA GLN A 316 24.29 -9.44 16.92
C GLN A 316 23.73 -8.44 17.92
N ALA A 317 22.92 -8.93 18.86
CA ALA A 317 22.48 -8.09 19.98
C ALA A 317 23.70 -7.55 20.74
N PRO A 318 23.65 -6.29 21.21
CA PRO A 318 24.77 -5.70 21.92
C PRO A 318 24.99 -6.48 23.22
N ALA A 319 26.26 -6.73 23.57
CA ALA A 319 26.60 -7.33 24.85
C ALA A 319 26.04 -6.44 25.98
N THR A 320 25.22 -7.02 26.85
CA THR A 320 24.54 -6.33 27.95
C THR A 320 25.57 -5.78 28.93
N ALA A 321 25.90 -4.50 28.81
CA ALA A 321 26.59 -3.75 29.85
C ALA A 321 25.68 -2.62 30.34
N SER A 322 24.70 -2.96 31.18
CA SER A 322 24.09 -1.95 32.04
C SER A 322 25.11 -1.63 33.12
N SER A 323 25.55 -0.37 33.18
CA SER A 323 26.45 0.16 34.21
C SER A 323 25.64 1.06 35.13
N ALA A 324 26.01 1.17 36.40
CA ALA A 324 25.39 2.12 37.33
C ALA A 324 25.38 3.57 36.80
N ALA A 325 26.29 3.93 35.88
CA ALA A 325 26.35 5.24 35.23
C ALA A 325 25.43 5.41 34.01
N ARG A 326 24.89 4.31 33.45
CA ARG A 326 23.89 4.31 32.34
C ARG A 326 22.90 3.17 32.59
N PRO A 327 21.79 3.42 33.30
CA PRO A 327 20.82 2.38 33.62
C PRO A 327 20.19 1.73 32.38
N TRP A 328 20.17 2.44 31.24
CA TRP A 328 19.67 1.94 29.96
C TRP A 328 20.79 1.85 28.92
N SER A 329 21.12 0.62 28.49
CA SER A 329 22.14 0.38 27.46
C SER A 329 21.63 0.58 26.04
N CYS A 330 20.39 0.13 25.75
CA CYS A 330 19.59 0.41 24.54
C CYS A 330 18.34 -0.48 24.55
N THR A 331 17.30 -0.12 23.78
CA THR A 331 16.19 -1.04 23.49
C THR A 331 16.53 -1.87 22.25
N THR A 332 16.41 -3.20 22.34
CA THR A 332 16.71 -4.09 21.20
C THR A 332 15.43 -4.59 20.53
N VAL A 333 15.33 -4.46 19.21
CA VAL A 333 14.25 -5.01 18.39
C VAL A 333 14.81 -6.05 17.45
N ARG A 334 14.35 -7.30 17.58
CA ARG A 334 14.74 -8.40 16.71
C ARG A 334 13.82 -8.50 15.51
N PHE A 335 14.40 -8.50 14.31
CA PHE A 335 13.69 -8.62 13.06
C PHE A 335 13.73 -10.07 12.60
N PRO A 336 12.57 -10.72 12.35
CA PRO A 336 12.55 -12.04 11.74
C PRO A 336 13.09 -11.98 10.30
N PRO A 337 13.61 -13.09 9.76
CA PRO A 337 14.17 -13.10 8.41
C PRO A 337 13.10 -12.87 7.33
N GLY A 338 13.55 -12.45 6.15
CA GLY A 338 12.75 -12.36 4.93
C GLY A 338 11.56 -11.40 5.01
N ALA A 339 10.43 -11.81 4.42
CA ALA A 339 9.24 -10.98 4.28
C ALA A 339 8.63 -10.55 5.63
N ALA A 340 8.81 -11.35 6.68
CA ALA A 340 8.34 -11.00 8.02
C ALA A 340 9.08 -9.79 8.58
N GLY A 341 10.41 -9.72 8.40
CA GLY A 341 11.26 -8.60 8.80
C GLY A 341 10.88 -7.32 8.07
N ARG A 342 10.70 -7.40 6.75
CA ARG A 342 10.28 -6.26 5.91
C ARG A 342 8.92 -5.70 6.32
N ARG A 343 7.95 -6.56 6.68
CA ARG A 343 6.67 -6.09 7.23
C ARG A 343 6.85 -5.27 8.51
N VAL A 344 7.79 -5.64 9.37
CA VAL A 344 8.11 -4.84 10.58
C VAL A 344 8.58 -3.45 10.20
N LEU A 345 9.50 -3.35 9.23
CA LEU A 345 10.00 -2.07 8.77
C LEU A 345 8.91 -1.23 8.12
N ALA A 346 8.03 -1.84 7.32
CA ALA A 346 6.86 -1.17 6.77
C ALA A 346 5.95 -0.59 7.87
N TYR A 347 5.68 -1.36 8.93
CA TYR A 347 4.91 -0.84 10.08
C TYR A 347 5.60 0.34 10.77
N ILE A 348 6.93 0.28 10.93
CA ILE A 348 7.70 1.37 11.53
C ILE A 348 7.63 2.63 10.64
N ALA A 349 7.84 2.49 9.33
CA ALA A 349 7.74 3.61 8.39
C ALA A 349 6.35 4.25 8.39
N SER A 350 5.30 3.44 8.29
CA SER A 350 3.89 3.90 8.36
C SER A 350 3.64 4.73 9.62
N ALA A 351 4.12 4.24 10.76
CA ALA A 351 3.91 4.91 12.03
C ALA A 351 4.68 6.24 12.12
N ILE A 352 5.93 6.29 11.63
CA ILE A 352 6.72 7.52 11.59
C ILE A 352 6.07 8.54 10.65
N GLU A 353 5.63 8.13 9.46
CA GLU A 353 4.91 9.01 8.53
C GLU A 353 3.65 9.59 9.16
N ALA A 354 2.82 8.74 9.79
CA ALA A 354 1.60 9.19 10.46
C ALA A 354 1.87 10.17 11.62
N ARG A 355 3.06 10.10 12.25
CA ARG A 355 3.48 11.05 13.28
C ARG A 355 3.97 12.37 12.70
N LEU A 356 4.71 12.34 11.59
CA LEU A 356 5.39 13.50 11.03
C LEU A 356 4.56 14.28 10.01
N LEU A 357 3.63 13.60 9.33
CA LEU A 357 2.77 14.12 8.27
C LEU A 357 1.30 13.75 8.56
N PRO A 358 0.69 14.30 9.63
CA PRO A 358 -0.67 13.97 10.03
C PRO A 358 -1.75 14.39 9.02
#